data_AF-A0A8B9H4K5-F1
#
_entry.id   AF-A0A8B9H4K5-F1
#
_cell.length_a   1.000
_cell.length_b   1.000
_cell.length_c   1.000
_cell.angle_alpha   90.00
_cell.angle_beta   90.00
_cell.angle_gamma   90.00
#
_symmetry.space_group_name_H-M   'P 1'
#
loop_
_entity.id
_entity.type
_entity.pdbx_description
1 polymer ?
#
loop_
_entity_poly.entity_id
_entity_poly.type
_entity_poly.pdbx_seq_one_letter_code
_entity_poly.pdbx_strand_id
1 'polypeptide(L)' 'MWYEILPGFAIMTVCLIVPGIATAHIHKFTNGGKEKRIVRVPYQWYLMNRDKQLSGTGKYYHSKVIHSVLFSVYIFF' A
#
# COMPACT_ATOMS: atom_id res chain seq x y z
N MET A 1 30.05 -14.98 29.69
CA MET A 1 30.08 -16.45 29.52
C MET A 1 28.74 -17.08 29.12
N TRP A 2 27.56 -16.47 29.36
CA TRP A 2 26.35 -16.83 28.59
C TRP A 2 25.79 -15.64 27.79
N TYR A 3 25.94 -14.43 28.31
CA TYR A 3 25.57 -13.17 27.63
C TYR A 3 26.35 -12.86 26.35
N GLU A 4 27.44 -13.58 26.07
CA GLU A 4 28.28 -13.36 24.87
C GLU A 4 27.55 -13.74 23.57
N ILE A 5 26.45 -14.51 23.65
CA ILE A 5 25.58 -14.79 22.50
C ILE A 5 24.64 -13.62 22.17
N LEU A 6 24.32 -12.77 23.15
CA LEU A 6 23.40 -11.65 22.99
C LEU A 6 23.81 -10.66 21.90
N PRO A 7 25.08 -10.23 21.76
CA PRO A 7 25.46 -9.32 20.68
C PRO A 7 25.26 -9.95 19.29
N GLY A 8 25.62 -11.22 19.10
CA GLY A 8 25.39 -11.92 17.83
C GLY A 8 23.90 -12.08 17.51
N PHE A 9 23.10 -12.44 18.51
CA PHE A 9 21.66 -12.56 18.38
C PHE A 9 20.98 -11.20 18.11
N ALA A 10 21.45 -10.12 18.74
CA ALA A 10 20.94 -8.77 18.54
C ALA A 10 21.19 -8.29 17.11
N ILE A 11 22.40 -8.48 16.58
CA ILE A 11 22.74 -8.11 15.20
C ILE A 11 21.87 -8.90 14.22
N MET A 12 21.76 -10.22 14.38
CA MET A 12 20.92 -11.05 13.52
C MET A 12 19.45 -10.60 13.55
N THR A 13 18.91 -10.31 14.73
CA THR A 13 17.53 -9.86 14.91
C THR A 13 17.30 -8.52 14.21
N VAL A 14 18.21 -7.56 14.36
CA VAL A 14 18.12 -6.26 13.67
C VAL A 14 18.17 -6.45 12.16
N CYS A 15 19.12 -7.26 11.65
CA CYS A 15 19.23 -7.54 10.21
C CYS A 15 17.97 -8.19 9.63
N LEU A 16 17.24 -9.01 10.41
CA LEU A 16 15.98 -9.62 9.97
C LEU A 16 14.77 -8.68 10.09
N ILE A 17 14.77 -7.76 11.06
CA ILE A 17 13.69 -6.78 11.25
C ILE A 17 13.73 -5.68 10.19
N VAL A 18 14.93 -5.21 9.82
CA VAL A 18 15.11 -4.06 8.90
C VAL A 18 14.37 -4.25 7.57
N PRO A 19 14.44 -5.39 6.85
CA PRO A 19 13.68 -5.60 5.63
C PRO A 19 12.16 -5.54 5.82
N GLY A 20 11.64 -6.04 6.95
CA GLY A 20 10.21 -5.99 7.26
C GLY A 20 9.70 -4.56 7.46
N ILE A 21 10.46 -3.76 8.21
CA ILE A 21 10.14 -2.34 8.42
C ILE A 21 10.27 -1.57 7.11
N ALA A 22 11.37 -1.78 6.37
CA ALA A 22 11.62 -1.11 5.10
C ALA A 22 10.50 -1.38 4.07
N THR A 23 10.09 -2.65 3.90
CA THR A 23 9.01 -3.01 2.96
C THR A 23 7.67 -2.41 3.36
N ALA A 24 7.34 -2.35 4.66
CA ALA A 24 6.13 -1.70 5.14
C ALA A 24 6.10 -0.20 4.81
N HIS A 25 7.21 0.51 5.03
CA HIS A 25 7.33 1.93 4.68
C HIS A 25 7.29 2.16 3.17
N ILE A 26 8.01 1.35 2.39
CA ILE A 26 8.00 1.43 0.92
C ILE A 26 6.58 1.21 0.39
N HIS A 27 5.86 0.20 0.88
CA HIS A 27 4.49 -0.07 0.45
C HIS A 27 3.54 1.09 0.74
N LYS A 28 3.65 1.71 1.92
CA LYS A 28 2.86 2.91 2.25
C LYS A 28 3.24 4.09 1.35
N PHE A 29 4.53 4.30 1.10
CA PHE A 29 5.01 5.39 0.25
C PHE A 29 4.51 5.26 -1.19
N THR A 30 4.62 4.06 -1.80
CA THR A 30 4.23 3.84 -3.20
C THR A 30 2.73 3.86 -3.45
N ASN A 31 1.90 3.61 -2.42
CA ASN A 31 0.45 3.45 -2.55
C ASN A 31 -0.34 4.60 -1.91
N GLY A 32 0.27 5.79 -1.79
CA GLY A 32 -0.42 6.98 -1.30
C GLY A 32 -0.80 6.92 0.19
N GLY A 33 0.08 6.34 1.01
CA GLY A 33 -0.07 6.22 2.46
C GLY A 33 -0.89 5.00 2.93
N LYS A 34 -1.40 4.18 2.00
CA LYS A 34 -2.25 3.01 2.29
C LYS A 34 -1.47 1.71 2.18
N GLU A 35 -2.01 0.61 2.71
CA GLU A 35 -1.45 -0.71 2.44
C GLU A 35 -1.51 -1.06 0.95
N LYS A 36 -0.53 -1.85 0.49
CA LYS A 36 -0.54 -2.42 -0.86
C LYS A 36 -1.71 -3.38 -1.00
N ARG A 37 -2.54 -3.19 -2.05
CA ARG A 37 -3.63 -4.12 -2.36
C ARG A 37 -3.05 -5.49 -2.76
N ILE A 38 -3.48 -6.54 -2.08
CA ILE A 38 -3.09 -7.93 -2.38
C ILE A 38 -4.15 -8.53 -3.30
N VAL A 39 -3.73 -8.99 -4.47
CA VAL A 39 -4.61 -9.62 -5.46
C VAL A 39 -4.34 -11.12 -5.45
N ARG A 40 -5.20 -11.88 -4.77
CA ARG A 40 -5.13 -13.34 -4.69
C ARG A 40 -6.08 -14.03 -5.66
N VAL A 41 -7.18 -13.36 -6.01
CA VAL A 41 -8.21 -13.89 -6.92
C VAL A 41 -8.40 -12.99 -8.14
N PRO A 42 -8.81 -13.53 -9.31
CA PRO A 42 -9.02 -12.75 -10.54
C PRO A 42 -10.01 -11.59 -10.35
N TYR A 43 -11.04 -11.78 -9.52
CA TYR A 43 -12.00 -10.72 -9.22
C TYR A 43 -11.35 -9.49 -8.57
N GLN A 44 -10.36 -9.68 -7.68
CA GLN A 44 -9.63 -8.58 -7.06
C GLN A 44 -8.77 -7.82 -8.08
N TRP A 45 -8.24 -8.51 -9.10
CA TRP A 45 -7.52 -7.88 -10.22
C TRP A 45 -8.46 -7.00 -11.04
N TYR A 46 -9.64 -7.54 -11.38
CA TYR A 46 -10.67 -6.82 -12.11
C TYR A 46 -11.08 -5.53 -11.38
N LEU A 47 -11.33 -5.60 -10.07
CA LEU A 47 -11.64 -4.43 -9.25
C LEU A 47 -10.49 -3.41 -9.19
N MET A 48 -9.24 -3.87 -9.11
CA MET A 48 -8.08 -2.98 -9.12
C MET A 48 -7.94 -2.23 -10.46
N ASN A 49 -8.18 -2.91 -11.58
CA ASN A 49 -8.16 -2.29 -12.90
C ASN A 49 -9.30 -1.30 -13.09
N ARG A 50 -10.50 -1.62 -12.58
CA ARG A 50 -11.62 -0.67 -12.52
C ARG A 50 -11.22 0.59 -11.76
N ASP A 51 -10.65 0.45 -10.57
CA ASP A 51 -10.22 1.58 -9.75
C ASP A 51 -9.15 2.43 -10.47
N LYS A 52 -8.22 1.77 -11.18
CA LYS A 52 -7.20 2.43 -12.01
C LYS A 52 -7.81 3.29 -13.12
N GLN A 53 -8.82 2.76 -13.82
CA GLN A 53 -9.52 3.47 -14.90
C GLN A 53 -10.33 4.66 -14.35
N LEU A 54 -11.08 4.45 -13.27
CA LEU A 54 -11.92 5.48 -12.66
C LEU A 54 -11.11 6.61 -12.04
N SER A 55 -9.91 6.32 -11.54
CA SER A 55 -9.01 7.28 -10.91
C SER A 55 -8.64 8.48 -11.80
N GLY A 56 -8.60 8.31 -13.13
CA GLY A 56 -8.23 9.37 -14.08
C GLY A 56 -6.73 9.72 -14.10
N THR A 57 -5.98 9.34 -13.08
CA THR A 57 -4.50 9.48 -13.01
C THR A 57 -3.77 8.20 -13.42
N GLY A 58 -4.50 7.15 -13.80
CA GLY A 58 -3.93 5.84 -14.12
C GLY A 58 -3.33 5.10 -12.91
N LYS A 59 -3.57 5.58 -11.68
CA LYS A 59 -3.08 5.01 -10.42
C LYS A 59 -4.24 4.44 -9.60
N TYR A 60 -4.18 3.16 -9.25
CA TYR A 60 -5.27 2.44 -8.58
C TYR A 60 -5.49 2.83 -7.11
N TYR A 61 -4.46 3.32 -6.41
CA TYR A 61 -4.54 3.67 -4.99
C TYR A 61 -5.21 5.03 -4.73
N HIS A 62 -5.38 5.82 -5.79
CA HIS A 62 -6.06 7.11 -5.75
C HIS A 62 -7.57 6.90 -5.84
N SER A 63 -8.18 6.72 -4.67
CA SER A 63 -9.62 6.48 -4.51
C SER A 63 -10.43 7.74 -4.82
N LYS A 64 -11.34 7.67 -5.79
CA LYS A 64 -12.39 8.67 -5.94
C LYS A 64 -13.50 8.39 -4.94
N VAL A 65 -13.79 9.36 -4.07
CA VAL A 65 -14.91 9.32 -3.12
C VAL A 65 -16.12 10.03 -3.72
N ILE A 66 -17.30 9.85 -3.10
CA ILE A 66 -18.63 10.36 -3.52
C ILE A 66 -18.62 11.85 -3.92
N HIS A 67 -17.71 12.66 -3.38
CA HIS A 67 -17.48 14.04 -3.82
C HIS A 67 -17.25 14.21 -5.33
N SER A 68 -16.65 13.22 -6.00
CA SER A 68 -16.47 13.24 -7.46
C SER A 68 -17.79 13.09 -8.22
N VAL A 69 -18.75 12.35 -7.68
CA VAL A 69 -20.10 12.21 -8.25
C VAL A 69 -20.88 13.50 -8.01
N LEU A 70 -20.84 14.04 -6.77
CA LEU A 70 -21.48 15.31 -6.43
C LEU A 70 -20.93 16.49 -7.25
N PHE A 71 -19.61 16.61 -7.40
CA PHE A 71 -18.98 17.67 -8.19
C PHE A 71 -19.32 17.58 -9.69
N SER A 72 -19.44 16.37 -10.23
CA SER A 72 -19.94 16.20 -11.60
C SER A 72 -21.40 16.63 -11.71
N VAL A 73 -22.27 16.26 -10.76
CA VAL A 73 -23.68 16.69 -10.80
C VAL A 73 -23.79 18.22 -10.73
N TYR A 74 -23.00 18.91 -9.91
CA TYR A 74 -23.03 20.38 -9.80
C TYR A 74 -22.41 21.15 -10.98
N ILE A 75 -21.60 20.51 -11.82
CA ILE A 75 -21.02 21.13 -13.03
C ILE A 75 -21.91 20.92 -14.26
N PHE A 76 -22.72 19.87 -14.24
CA PHE A 76 -23.63 19.51 -15.34
C PHE A 76 -25.08 19.99 -15.13
N PHE A 77 -25.35 20.75 -14.07
CA PHE A 77 -26.60 21.50 -13.80
C PHE A 77 -26.26 22.97 -13.57
#